data_AF-A0A382XJA1-F1
#
_entry.id   AF-A0A382XJA1-F1
#
_cell.length_a   1.000
_cell.length_b   1.000
_cell.length_c   1.000
_cell.angle_alpha   90.00
_cell.angle_beta   90.00
_cell.angle_gamma   90.00
#
_symmetry.space_group_name_H-M   'P 1'
#
loop_
_entity.id
_entity.type
_entity.pdbx_description
1 polymer ?
#
loop_
_entity_poly.entity_id
_entity_poly.type
_entity_poly.pdbx_seq_one_letter_code
_entity_poly.pdbx_strand_id
1 'polypeptide(L)'
;YDALTSNTTGEDNTASGYRSLYSNTEGHSNTAYGNRSLYSNTTGVYNTASGYRSLYSNTEGHSNTAYGYESLRYNTTGVYNTAFGHLSLYSNTTGSGNTASGYSSLRYNTEGASNTASGHYTLFRNTTGHSNTASGTSSLRSNTTGSKNTASGRESLNANTEGWNNTASGYQSLFSNTTGGQNVAIGVDALNSNTTGTQNTASGYQSLKANTTGNNNTAYGYRSMYSSISGPGNTAIGVQSMFSNTTGANNTANGYQSLYSNTTGYSNSA
;
A
#
# COMPACT_ATOMS: atom_id res chain seq x y z
N TYR A 1 31.13 25.85 2.13
CA TYR A 1 30.01 26.26 1.26
C TYR A 1 30.20 25.43 -0.01
N ASP A 2 30.04 24.10 0.09
CA ASP A 2 30.69 23.17 -0.85
C ASP A 2 29.66 22.60 -1.83
N ALA A 3 28.98 23.45 -2.58
CA ALA A 3 27.99 23.02 -3.57
C ALA A 3 28.64 22.89 -4.96
N LEU A 4 28.25 21.86 -5.74
CA LEU A 4 28.70 21.64 -7.13
C LEU A 4 30.23 21.53 -7.33
N THR A 5 31.00 21.17 -6.30
CA THR A 5 32.47 21.16 -6.37
C THR A 5 33.07 20.09 -7.28
N SER A 6 32.34 19.00 -7.55
CA SER A 6 32.80 17.92 -8.44
C SER A 6 32.26 18.02 -9.88
N ASN A 7 31.54 19.09 -10.22
CA ASN A 7 30.88 19.22 -11.53
C ASN A 7 31.90 19.38 -12.66
N THR A 8 31.91 18.44 -13.61
CA THR A 8 32.83 18.45 -14.75
C THR A 8 32.15 18.96 -16.02
N THR A 9 30.99 18.40 -16.37
CA THR A 9 30.26 18.70 -17.62
C THR A 9 28.77 18.95 -17.41
N GLY A 10 28.25 18.73 -16.20
CA GLY A 10 26.83 18.97 -15.90
C GLY A 10 26.43 20.44 -16.02
N GLU A 11 25.25 20.68 -16.57
CA GLU A 11 24.68 22.00 -16.84
C GLU A 11 23.29 22.19 -16.20
N ASP A 12 22.82 23.44 -16.10
CA ASP A 12 21.49 23.80 -15.57
C ASP A 12 21.15 23.25 -14.17
N ASN A 13 22.17 23.08 -13.32
CA ASN A 13 21.99 22.62 -11.95
C ASN A 13 21.80 23.79 -10.98
N THR A 14 20.81 23.70 -10.09
CA THR A 14 20.61 24.64 -8.99
C THR A 14 20.93 23.96 -7.66
N ALA A 15 21.88 24.51 -6.90
CA ALA A 15 22.34 23.94 -5.64
C ALA A 15 22.41 24.99 -4.52
N SER A 16 21.68 24.77 -3.43
CA SER A 16 21.68 25.64 -2.26
C SER A 16 21.66 24.82 -0.97
N GLY A 17 22.70 24.99 -0.16
CA GLY A 17 22.92 24.23 1.07
C GLY A 17 24.35 23.69 1.16
N TYR A 18 24.78 23.35 2.38
CA TYR A 18 26.09 22.75 2.56
C TYR A 18 26.13 21.37 1.89
N ARG A 19 27.04 21.19 0.92
CA ARG A 19 27.24 19.94 0.17
C ARG A 19 26.02 19.48 -0.63
N SER A 20 25.17 20.41 -1.08
CA SER A 20 24.14 20.10 -2.09
C SER A 20 24.80 19.82 -3.44
N LEU A 21 24.43 18.74 -4.12
CA LEU A 21 25.03 18.33 -5.41
C LEU A 21 26.57 18.21 -5.36
N TYR A 22 27.12 17.71 -4.24
CA TYR A 22 28.56 17.68 -4.02
C TYR A 22 29.32 16.81 -5.04
N SER A 23 28.83 15.60 -5.31
CA SER A 23 29.48 14.62 -6.18
C SER A 23 29.02 14.64 -7.65
N ASN A 24 28.22 15.64 -8.06
CA ASN A 24 27.72 15.73 -9.44
C ASN A 24 28.88 15.87 -10.42
N THR A 25 29.00 15.00 -11.42
CA THR A 25 30.04 15.09 -12.47
C THR A 25 29.40 15.50 -13.80
N GLU A 26 28.41 14.75 -14.27
CA GLU A 26 27.79 14.90 -15.60
C GLU A 26 26.28 15.17 -15.54
N GLY A 27 25.64 14.97 -14.38
CA GLY A 27 24.20 15.20 -14.21
C GLY A 27 23.81 16.64 -14.50
N HIS A 28 22.68 16.85 -15.17
CA HIS A 28 22.17 18.17 -15.56
C HIS A 28 20.71 18.37 -15.16
N SER A 29 20.27 19.63 -15.16
CA SER A 29 18.89 20.02 -14.82
C SER A 29 18.42 19.51 -13.45
N ASN A 30 19.32 19.42 -12.46
CA ASN A 30 19.00 19.02 -11.10
C ASN A 30 18.77 20.22 -10.20
N THR A 31 17.81 20.11 -9.29
CA THR A 31 17.50 21.14 -8.28
C THR A 31 17.69 20.56 -6.88
N ALA A 32 18.59 21.15 -6.09
CA ALA A 32 18.97 20.68 -4.77
C ALA A 32 18.93 21.80 -3.71
N TYR A 33 17.97 21.75 -2.80
CA TYR A 33 17.78 22.70 -1.71
C TYR A 33 17.85 22.02 -0.35
N GLY A 34 18.97 22.11 0.35
CA GLY A 34 19.15 21.54 1.67
C GLY A 34 20.57 21.07 1.94
N ASN A 35 20.89 20.88 3.21
CA ASN A 35 22.19 20.30 3.59
C ASN A 35 22.26 18.86 3.06
N ARG A 36 23.25 18.61 2.20
CA ARG A 36 23.50 17.32 1.55
C ARG A 36 22.33 16.78 0.72
N SER A 37 21.45 17.64 0.19
CA SER A 37 20.46 17.22 -0.81
C SER A 37 21.17 16.83 -2.12
N LEU A 38 20.80 15.69 -2.72
CA LEU A 38 21.45 15.18 -3.95
C LEU A 38 22.98 15.01 -3.82
N TYR A 39 23.48 14.65 -2.64
CA TYR A 39 24.93 14.63 -2.35
C TYR A 39 25.73 13.73 -3.30
N SER A 40 25.28 12.50 -3.55
CA SER A 40 26.02 11.50 -4.33
C SER A 40 25.61 11.41 -5.81
N ASN A 41 24.81 12.34 -6.33
CA ASN A 41 24.42 12.33 -7.76
C ASN A 41 25.66 12.35 -8.63
N THR A 42 25.86 11.39 -9.54
CA THR A 42 27.01 11.39 -10.46
C THR A 42 26.56 11.79 -11.86
N THR A 43 25.62 11.03 -12.41
CA THR A 43 25.11 11.19 -13.79
C THR A 43 23.58 11.39 -13.85
N GLY A 44 22.87 11.26 -12.73
CA GLY A 44 21.41 11.43 -12.69
C GLY A 44 20.94 12.82 -13.13
N VAL A 45 19.81 12.86 -13.82
CA VAL A 45 19.25 14.07 -14.47
C VAL A 45 17.81 14.34 -14.04
N TYR A 46 17.38 15.61 -14.16
CA TYR A 46 15.99 16.02 -13.87
C TYR A 46 15.51 15.68 -12.46
N ASN A 47 16.41 15.65 -11.48
CA ASN A 47 16.04 15.37 -10.09
C ASN A 47 15.76 16.66 -9.33
N THR A 48 14.68 16.66 -8.54
CA THR A 48 14.35 17.75 -7.62
C THR A 48 14.40 17.23 -6.19
N ALA A 49 15.25 17.82 -5.35
CA ALA A 49 15.43 17.43 -3.96
C ALA A 49 15.41 18.65 -3.04
N SER A 50 14.52 18.66 -2.06
CA SER A 50 14.43 19.69 -1.04
C SER A 50 14.29 19.09 0.36
N GLY A 51 15.23 19.40 1.24
CA GLY A 51 15.29 18.89 2.61
C GLY A 51 16.68 18.41 3.02
N TYR A 52 16.87 18.20 4.31
CA TYR A 52 18.11 17.62 4.83
C TYR A 52 18.27 16.20 4.28
N ARG A 53 19.37 15.94 3.54
CA ARG A 53 19.68 14.65 2.93
C ARG A 53 18.56 14.05 2.07
N SER A 54 17.68 14.88 1.50
CA SER A 54 16.73 14.42 0.49
C SER A 54 17.51 13.90 -0.73
N LEU A 55 17.18 12.71 -1.22
CA LEU A 55 17.79 12.12 -2.41
C LEU A 55 19.33 11.95 -2.32
N TYR A 56 19.84 11.71 -1.11
CA TYR A 56 21.28 11.74 -0.79
C TYR A 56 22.15 10.78 -1.63
N SER A 57 21.71 9.53 -1.83
CA SER A 57 22.51 8.46 -2.44
C SER A 57 22.24 8.24 -3.94
N ASN A 58 21.47 9.10 -4.60
CA ASN A 58 21.16 8.95 -6.03
C ASN A 58 22.46 8.93 -6.83
N THR A 59 22.71 7.92 -7.66
CA THR A 59 23.91 7.89 -8.52
C THR A 59 23.52 8.16 -9.97
N GLU A 60 22.58 7.36 -10.48
CA GLU A 60 22.14 7.38 -11.90
C GLU A 60 20.63 7.61 -12.06
N GLY A 61 19.86 7.54 -10.96
CA GLY A 61 18.42 7.75 -11.00
C GLY A 61 18.06 9.12 -11.58
N HIS A 62 16.97 9.18 -12.34
CA HIS A 62 16.50 10.39 -13.01
C HIS A 62 15.02 10.62 -12.81
N SER A 63 14.60 11.87 -13.02
CA SER A 63 13.20 12.30 -12.89
C SER A 63 12.59 11.97 -11.53
N ASN A 64 13.38 12.04 -10.46
CA ASN A 64 12.90 11.84 -9.10
C ASN A 64 12.60 13.19 -8.41
N THR A 65 11.51 13.23 -7.65
CA THR A 65 11.11 14.37 -6.84
C THR A 65 11.09 13.97 -5.36
N ALA A 66 11.84 14.68 -4.52
CA ALA A 66 11.99 14.37 -3.09
C ALA A 66 11.90 15.64 -2.24
N TYR A 67 10.83 15.77 -1.46
CA TYR A 67 10.57 16.88 -0.54
C TYR A 67 10.39 16.36 0.89
N GLY A 68 11.31 16.70 1.78
CA GLY A 68 11.25 16.32 3.20
C GLY A 68 12.61 15.91 3.77
N TYR A 69 12.67 15.78 5.10
CA TYR A 69 13.85 15.24 5.76
C TYR A 69 14.07 13.78 5.33
N GLU A 70 15.24 13.49 4.77
CA GLU A 70 15.66 12.17 4.32
C GLU A 70 14.64 11.45 3.39
N SER A 71 13.82 12.22 2.64
CA SER A 71 12.95 11.67 1.61
C SER A 71 13.79 11.07 0.47
N LEU A 72 13.47 9.86 0.03
CA LEU A 72 14.19 9.14 -1.04
C LEU A 72 15.70 8.96 -0.79
N ARG A 73 16.14 8.95 0.48
CA ARG A 73 17.56 9.05 0.85
C ARG A 73 18.47 8.02 0.15
N TYR A 74 18.05 6.76 0.06
CA TYR A 74 18.87 5.66 -0.44
C TYR A 74 18.59 5.26 -1.91
N ASN A 75 17.88 6.09 -2.68
CA ASN A 75 17.68 5.85 -4.11
C ASN A 75 19.03 5.75 -4.80
N THR A 76 19.33 4.68 -5.52
CA THR A 76 20.59 4.54 -6.28
C THR A 76 20.32 4.73 -7.78
N THR A 77 19.47 3.87 -8.35
CA THR A 77 19.15 3.85 -9.79
C THR A 77 17.65 3.96 -10.08
N GLY A 78 16.78 3.97 -9.06
CA GLY A 78 15.34 4.11 -9.25
C GLY A 78 14.96 5.42 -9.95
N VAL A 79 13.92 5.36 -10.80
CA VAL A 79 13.49 6.47 -11.66
C VAL A 79 12.01 6.81 -11.47
N TYR A 80 11.61 8.03 -11.83
CA TYR A 80 10.21 8.48 -11.81
C TYR A 80 9.54 8.35 -10.43
N ASN A 81 10.28 8.49 -9.33
CA ASN A 81 9.72 8.44 -7.99
C ASN A 81 9.37 9.83 -7.47
N THR A 82 8.22 9.96 -6.82
CA THR A 82 7.78 11.17 -6.11
C THR A 82 7.66 10.87 -4.62
N ALA A 83 8.39 11.58 -3.79
CA ALA A 83 8.43 11.42 -2.34
C ALA A 83 8.19 12.77 -1.65
N PHE A 84 7.09 12.88 -0.92
CA PHE A 84 6.72 14.05 -0.15
C PHE A 84 6.48 13.66 1.31
N GLY A 85 7.36 14.06 2.21
CA GLY A 85 7.25 13.80 3.64
C GLY A 85 8.55 13.35 4.29
N HIS A 86 8.56 13.37 5.62
CA HIS A 86 9.68 12.89 6.42
C HIS A 86 9.83 11.37 6.23
N LEU A 87 11.01 10.92 5.77
CA LEU A 87 11.34 9.50 5.51
C LEU A 87 10.45 8.80 4.47
N SER A 88 9.74 9.54 3.61
CA SER A 88 8.97 8.92 2.52
C SER A 88 9.94 8.26 1.52
N LEU A 89 9.69 7.00 1.15
CA LEU A 89 10.54 6.19 0.24
C LEU A 89 12.02 6.11 0.65
N TYR A 90 12.30 6.21 1.95
CA TYR A 90 13.66 6.29 2.51
C TYR A 90 14.65 5.24 1.99
N SER A 91 14.23 3.97 1.89
CA SER A 91 15.08 2.84 1.51
C SER A 91 14.99 2.41 0.03
N ASN A 92 14.29 3.17 -0.83
CA ASN A 92 14.15 2.82 -2.25
C ASN A 92 15.53 2.71 -2.88
N THR A 93 15.88 1.61 -3.54
CA THR A 93 17.19 1.45 -4.21
C THR A 93 17.01 1.53 -5.73
N THR A 94 16.21 0.61 -6.29
CA THR A 94 15.98 0.45 -7.74
C THR A 94 14.51 0.61 -8.13
N GLY A 95 13.59 0.62 -7.16
CA GLY A 95 12.15 0.77 -7.39
C GLY A 95 11.83 2.03 -8.20
N SER A 96 10.89 1.91 -9.14
CA SER A 96 10.57 2.96 -10.11
C SER A 96 9.08 3.26 -10.19
N GLY A 97 8.74 4.52 -10.50
CA GLY A 97 7.35 4.95 -10.65
C GLY A 97 6.55 4.94 -9.35
N ASN A 98 7.18 5.12 -8.20
CA ASN A 98 6.47 5.16 -6.91
C ASN A 98 6.08 6.58 -6.53
N THR A 99 4.86 6.77 -6.01
CA THR A 99 4.40 8.01 -5.40
C THR A 99 4.15 7.78 -3.91
N ALA A 100 4.83 8.53 -3.06
CA ALA A 100 4.75 8.43 -1.61
C ALA A 100 4.53 9.80 -0.98
N SER A 101 3.37 10.04 -0.39
CA SER A 101 3.01 11.28 0.28
C SER A 101 2.59 11.01 1.72
N GLY A 102 3.41 11.42 2.68
CA GLY A 102 3.16 11.26 4.11
C GLY A 102 4.41 10.88 4.91
N TYR A 103 4.29 10.95 6.24
CA TYR A 103 5.37 10.51 7.12
C TYR A 103 5.62 9.01 6.96
N SER A 104 6.85 8.64 6.64
CA SER A 104 7.29 7.25 6.44
C SER A 104 6.44 6.43 5.46
N SER A 105 5.75 7.06 4.51
CA SER A 105 5.03 6.34 3.45
C SER A 105 6.04 5.61 2.56
N LEU A 106 5.83 4.32 2.28
CA LEU A 106 6.75 3.47 1.50
C LEU A 106 8.19 3.43 2.05
N ARG A 107 8.40 3.65 3.36
CA ARG A 107 9.74 3.82 3.95
C ARG A 107 10.73 2.69 3.58
N TYR A 108 10.28 1.44 3.61
CA TYR A 108 11.14 0.27 3.39
C TYR A 108 11.07 -0.30 1.96
N ASN A 109 10.47 0.41 0.99
CA ASN A 109 10.47 -0.02 -0.41
C ASN A 109 11.91 -0.14 -0.88
N THR A 110 12.30 -1.25 -1.51
CA THR A 110 13.64 -1.43 -2.09
C THR A 110 13.55 -1.46 -3.60
N GLU A 111 12.76 -2.38 -4.14
CA GLU A 111 12.65 -2.67 -5.58
C GLU A 111 11.22 -2.55 -6.10
N GLY A 112 10.24 -2.46 -5.21
CA GLY A 112 8.82 -2.35 -5.57
C GLY A 112 8.58 -1.16 -6.51
N ALA A 113 7.75 -1.38 -7.53
CA ALA A 113 7.49 -0.39 -8.58
C ALA A 113 6.00 -0.07 -8.70
N SER A 114 5.70 1.11 -9.25
CA SER A 114 4.32 1.55 -9.55
C SER A 114 3.40 1.55 -8.32
N ASN A 115 3.93 1.85 -7.12
CA ASN A 115 3.11 1.96 -5.91
C ASN A 115 2.69 3.42 -5.65
N THR A 116 1.44 3.60 -5.25
CA THR A 116 0.91 4.90 -4.77
C THR A 116 0.57 4.78 -3.29
N ALA A 117 1.20 5.58 -2.44
CA ALA A 117 0.99 5.61 -1.00
C ALA A 117 0.69 7.03 -0.53
N SER A 118 -0.49 7.24 0.06
CA SER A 118 -0.90 8.53 0.63
C SER A 118 -1.34 8.35 2.09
N GLY A 119 -0.60 8.94 3.02
CA GLY A 119 -0.90 8.91 4.45
C GLY A 119 0.28 8.51 5.34
N HIS A 120 0.04 8.55 6.64
CA HIS A 120 1.02 8.20 7.67
C HIS A 120 1.23 6.68 7.72
N TYR A 121 2.47 6.21 7.54
CA TYR A 121 2.83 4.77 7.52
C TYR A 121 2.10 3.92 6.47
N THR A 122 1.61 4.54 5.40
CA THR A 122 0.99 3.84 4.28
C THR A 122 2.05 3.04 3.51
N LEU A 123 1.80 1.75 3.24
CA LEU A 123 2.76 0.83 2.59
C LEU A 123 4.15 0.77 3.27
N PHE A 124 4.20 1.00 4.59
CA PHE A 124 5.45 1.20 5.35
C PHE A 124 6.50 0.10 5.15
N ARG A 125 6.09 -1.17 5.15
CA ARG A 125 6.98 -2.34 5.05
C ARG A 125 7.16 -2.90 3.64
N ASN A 126 6.59 -2.27 2.60
CA ASN A 126 6.69 -2.78 1.23
C ASN A 126 8.15 -2.94 0.87
N THR A 127 8.58 -4.09 0.32
CA THR A 127 9.97 -4.28 -0.13
C THR A 127 10.01 -4.40 -1.66
N THR A 128 9.35 -5.42 -2.20
CA THR A 128 9.32 -5.72 -3.65
C THR A 128 7.91 -5.72 -4.23
N GLY A 129 6.86 -5.61 -3.39
CA GLY A 129 5.48 -5.53 -3.85
C GLY A 129 5.27 -4.38 -4.83
N HIS A 130 4.46 -4.62 -5.86
CA HIS A 130 4.28 -3.66 -6.96
C HIS A 130 2.80 -3.41 -7.28
N SER A 131 2.55 -2.30 -7.96
CA SER A 131 1.21 -1.92 -8.42
C SER A 131 0.18 -1.80 -7.29
N ASN A 132 0.60 -1.44 -6.08
CA ASN A 132 -0.31 -1.22 -4.96
C ASN A 132 -0.76 0.24 -4.89
N THR A 133 -2.04 0.48 -4.62
CA THR A 133 -2.60 1.81 -4.36
C THR A 133 -3.16 1.85 -2.95
N ALA A 134 -2.62 2.72 -2.11
CA ALA A 134 -2.99 2.81 -0.70
C ALA A 134 -3.20 4.26 -0.27
N SER A 135 -4.34 4.52 0.36
CA SER A 135 -4.70 5.82 0.92
C SER A 135 -5.27 5.66 2.32
N GLY A 136 -4.73 6.42 3.28
CA GLY A 136 -5.13 6.39 4.68
C GLY A 136 -4.01 5.91 5.61
N THR A 137 -4.10 6.34 6.87
CA THR A 137 -3.10 6.01 7.90
C THR A 137 -2.98 4.50 8.08
N SER A 138 -1.75 4.00 7.94
CA SER A 138 -1.41 2.58 8.07
C SER A 138 -2.19 1.65 7.12
N SER A 139 -2.66 2.17 6.00
CA SER A 139 -3.21 1.35 4.91
C SER A 139 -2.08 0.53 4.27
N LEU A 140 -2.28 -0.79 4.09
CA LEU A 140 -1.26 -1.74 3.60
C LEU A 140 0.07 -1.70 4.38
N ARG A 141 0.05 -1.34 5.67
CA ARG A 141 1.27 -1.07 6.46
C ARG A 141 2.27 -2.23 6.45
N SER A 142 1.79 -3.47 6.54
CA SER A 142 2.63 -4.66 6.67
C SER A 142 3.01 -5.33 5.35
N ASN A 143 2.55 -4.78 4.20
CA ASN A 143 2.80 -5.39 2.88
C ASN A 143 4.29 -5.56 2.67
N THR A 144 4.75 -6.73 2.21
CA THR A 144 6.16 -6.96 1.87
C THR A 144 6.30 -7.18 0.37
N THR A 145 5.69 -8.24 -0.15
CA THR A 145 5.77 -8.67 -1.56
C THR A 145 4.40 -8.67 -2.26
N GLY A 146 3.32 -8.52 -1.49
CA GLY A 146 1.95 -8.45 -2.03
C GLY A 146 1.81 -7.36 -3.10
N SER A 147 1.06 -7.68 -4.15
CA SER A 147 1.00 -6.85 -5.36
C SER A 147 -0.43 -6.68 -5.86
N LYS A 148 -0.68 -5.58 -6.58
CA LYS A 148 -1.98 -5.25 -7.18
C LYS A 148 -3.11 -5.09 -6.14
N ASN A 149 -2.80 -4.60 -4.94
CA ASN A 149 -3.80 -4.33 -3.92
C ASN A 149 -4.26 -2.86 -3.96
N THR A 150 -5.55 -2.63 -3.74
CA THR A 150 -6.13 -1.30 -3.55
C THR A 150 -6.68 -1.18 -2.13
N ALA A 151 -6.19 -0.24 -1.35
CA ALA A 151 -6.56 -0.07 0.06
C ALA A 151 -6.87 1.39 0.40
N SER A 152 -8.14 1.71 0.59
CA SER A 152 -8.61 3.05 0.94
C SER A 152 -9.27 3.05 2.32
N GLY A 153 -8.70 3.78 3.27
CA GLY A 153 -9.19 3.87 4.64
C GLY A 153 -8.09 3.62 5.66
N ARG A 154 -8.30 4.13 6.87
CA ARG A 154 -7.37 3.88 7.98
C ARG A 154 -7.33 2.38 8.28
N GLU A 155 -6.11 1.84 8.34
CA GLU A 155 -5.83 0.44 8.65
C GLU A 155 -6.49 -0.58 7.68
N SER A 156 -6.87 -0.14 6.47
CA SER A 156 -7.33 -1.04 5.41
C SER A 156 -6.17 -1.95 4.95
N LEU A 157 -6.40 -3.27 4.86
CA LEU A 157 -5.37 -4.27 4.52
C LEU A 157 -4.09 -4.19 5.38
N ASN A 158 -4.21 -3.79 6.65
CA ASN A 158 -3.05 -3.47 7.49
C ASN A 158 -2.03 -4.61 7.64
N ALA A 159 -2.52 -5.85 7.80
CA ALA A 159 -1.70 -7.03 8.03
C ALA A 159 -1.25 -7.75 6.76
N ASN A 160 -1.62 -7.26 5.56
CA ASN A 160 -1.26 -7.94 4.30
C ASN A 160 0.24 -8.08 4.21
N THR A 161 0.76 -9.26 3.88
CA THR A 161 2.19 -9.48 3.65
C THR A 161 2.43 -9.82 2.18
N GLU A 162 1.72 -10.83 1.68
CA GLU A 162 1.92 -11.42 0.35
C GLU A 162 0.63 -11.49 -0.48
N GLY A 163 -0.52 -11.18 0.13
CA GLY A 163 -1.81 -11.17 -0.55
C GLY A 163 -1.83 -10.25 -1.76
N TRP A 164 -2.61 -10.63 -2.77
CA TRP A 164 -2.61 -10.00 -4.09
C TRP A 164 -4.02 -9.80 -4.64
N ASN A 165 -4.18 -8.80 -5.52
CA ASN A 165 -5.47 -8.47 -6.14
C ASN A 165 -6.62 -8.24 -5.13
N ASN A 166 -6.33 -7.69 -3.95
CA ASN A 166 -7.38 -7.34 -2.99
C ASN A 166 -7.85 -5.89 -3.19
N THR A 167 -9.13 -5.66 -3.00
CA THR A 167 -9.73 -4.31 -2.91
C THR A 167 -10.35 -4.13 -1.55
N ALA A 168 -9.90 -3.14 -0.79
CA ALA A 168 -10.37 -2.88 0.58
C ALA A 168 -10.68 -1.39 0.76
N SER A 169 -11.94 -1.04 0.96
CA SER A 169 -12.42 0.33 1.13
C SER A 169 -13.23 0.47 2.41
N GLY A 170 -12.66 1.13 3.43
CA GLY A 170 -13.28 1.32 4.73
C GLY A 170 -12.27 1.34 5.88
N TYR A 171 -12.73 1.77 7.06
CA TYR A 171 -11.93 1.60 8.28
C TYR A 171 -11.80 0.10 8.58
N GLN A 172 -10.56 -0.38 8.70
CA GLN A 172 -10.24 -1.78 9.00
C GLN A 172 -10.88 -2.83 8.08
N SER A 173 -11.19 -2.47 6.83
CA SER A 173 -11.59 -3.45 5.80
C SER A 173 -10.41 -4.36 5.48
N LEU A 174 -10.62 -5.69 5.47
CA LEU A 174 -9.57 -6.70 5.27
C LEU A 174 -8.35 -6.55 6.21
N PHE A 175 -8.56 -6.03 7.42
CA PHE A 175 -7.49 -5.68 8.36
C PHE A 175 -6.46 -6.82 8.60
N SER A 176 -6.95 -8.05 8.81
CA SER A 176 -6.11 -9.19 9.20
C SER A 176 -5.59 -10.03 8.03
N ASN A 177 -5.85 -9.64 6.78
CA ASN A 177 -5.45 -10.43 5.61
C ASN A 177 -3.94 -10.56 5.60
N THR A 178 -3.38 -11.76 5.44
CA THR A 178 -1.93 -11.97 5.36
C THR A 178 -1.53 -12.37 3.94
N THR A 179 -2.04 -13.50 3.47
CA THR A 179 -1.72 -14.07 2.14
C THR A 179 -2.94 -14.25 1.25
N GLY A 180 -4.15 -14.03 1.76
CA GLY A 180 -5.38 -14.10 0.98
C GLY A 180 -5.37 -13.16 -0.22
N GLY A 181 -5.89 -13.63 -1.35
CA GLY A 181 -5.92 -12.88 -2.60
C GLY A 181 -7.31 -12.84 -3.23
N GLN A 182 -7.51 -11.90 -4.15
CA GLN A 182 -8.76 -11.71 -4.89
C GLN A 182 -9.98 -11.43 -3.99
N ASN A 183 -9.80 -10.76 -2.86
CA ASN A 183 -10.91 -10.37 -1.98
C ASN A 183 -11.36 -8.94 -2.25
N VAL A 184 -12.65 -8.69 -2.14
CA VAL A 184 -13.26 -7.35 -2.18
C VAL A 184 -13.96 -7.10 -0.85
N ALA A 185 -13.56 -6.04 -0.14
CA ALA A 185 -14.15 -5.61 1.13
C ALA A 185 -14.49 -4.13 1.08
N ILE A 186 -15.78 -3.81 1.09
CA ILE A 186 -16.29 -2.43 1.03
C ILE A 186 -17.16 -2.19 2.25
N GLY A 187 -16.74 -1.31 3.15
CA GLY A 187 -17.42 -1.02 4.41
C GLY A 187 -16.48 -1.16 5.60
N VAL A 188 -16.87 -0.53 6.70
CA VAL A 188 -16.13 -0.63 7.96
C VAL A 188 -16.20 -2.07 8.47
N ASP A 189 -15.04 -2.63 8.84
CA ASP A 189 -14.86 -4.01 9.31
C ASP A 189 -15.29 -5.11 8.32
N ALA A 190 -15.52 -4.80 7.04
CA ALA A 190 -15.80 -5.83 6.04
C ALA A 190 -14.60 -6.78 5.91
N LEU A 191 -14.81 -8.10 5.99
CA LEU A 191 -13.75 -9.12 5.95
C LEU A 191 -12.60 -8.90 6.97
N ASN A 192 -12.86 -8.23 8.08
CA ASN A 192 -11.83 -7.79 9.02
C ASN A 192 -10.90 -8.92 9.52
N SER A 193 -11.45 -10.11 9.78
CA SER A 193 -10.69 -11.26 10.30
C SER A 193 -10.09 -12.18 9.23
N ASN A 194 -10.26 -11.88 7.93
CA ASN A 194 -9.77 -12.75 6.86
C ASN A 194 -8.26 -12.85 6.97
N THR A 195 -7.69 -14.05 6.97
CA THR A 195 -6.23 -14.24 7.00
C THR A 195 -5.73 -14.78 5.67
N THR A 196 -6.24 -15.93 5.25
CA THR A 196 -5.82 -16.62 4.02
C THR A 196 -6.94 -16.89 3.03
N GLY A 197 -8.19 -16.61 3.41
CA GLY A 197 -9.35 -16.79 2.54
C GLY A 197 -9.21 -15.99 1.22
N THR A 198 -9.69 -16.57 0.13
CA THR A 198 -9.58 -16.02 -1.23
C THR A 198 -10.95 -15.90 -1.91
N GLN A 199 -11.03 -15.02 -2.90
CA GLN A 199 -12.21 -14.89 -3.77
C GLN A 199 -13.50 -14.56 -3.00
N ASN A 200 -13.38 -13.82 -1.89
CA ASN A 200 -14.53 -13.36 -1.12
C ASN A 200 -14.93 -11.94 -1.51
N THR A 201 -16.24 -11.68 -1.63
CA THR A 201 -16.80 -10.35 -1.80
C THR A 201 -17.65 -9.99 -0.59
N ALA A 202 -17.33 -8.90 0.09
CA ALA A 202 -18.04 -8.40 1.25
C ALA A 202 -18.32 -6.90 1.09
N SER A 203 -19.59 -6.52 1.08
CA SER A 203 -20.03 -5.14 0.97
C SER A 203 -21.06 -4.81 2.05
N GLY A 204 -20.72 -3.93 2.98
CA GLY A 204 -21.54 -3.54 4.11
C GLY A 204 -20.73 -3.43 5.41
N TYR A 205 -21.27 -2.69 6.38
CA TYR A 205 -20.69 -2.66 7.73
C TYR A 205 -20.68 -4.07 8.32
N GLN A 206 -19.49 -4.54 8.68
CA GLN A 206 -19.25 -5.86 9.26
C GLN A 206 -19.77 -7.05 8.42
N SER A 207 -19.88 -6.88 7.09
CA SER A 207 -20.18 -8.01 6.20
C SER A 207 -19.00 -8.99 6.19
N LEU A 208 -19.28 -10.28 6.38
CA LEU A 208 -18.30 -11.37 6.39
C LEU A 208 -17.14 -11.15 7.38
N LYS A 209 -17.41 -10.48 8.50
CA LYS A 209 -16.39 -9.98 9.43
C LYS A 209 -15.49 -11.07 10.00
N ALA A 210 -16.06 -12.22 10.39
CA ALA A 210 -15.36 -13.28 11.10
C ALA A 210 -14.66 -14.31 10.18
N ASN A 211 -14.73 -14.14 8.85
CA ASN A 211 -14.11 -15.10 7.92
C ASN A 211 -12.61 -15.12 8.15
N THR A 212 -12.01 -16.29 8.27
CA THR A 212 -10.55 -16.43 8.41
C THR A 212 -9.97 -17.11 7.18
N THR A 213 -10.54 -18.26 6.79
CA THR A 213 -10.02 -19.12 5.71
C THR A 213 -11.07 -19.51 4.66
N GLY A 214 -12.33 -19.12 4.84
CA GLY A 214 -13.40 -19.43 3.88
C GLY A 214 -13.16 -18.74 2.55
N ASN A 215 -13.52 -19.43 1.46
CA ASN A 215 -13.30 -18.97 0.08
C ASN A 215 -14.63 -18.86 -0.67
N ASN A 216 -14.64 -18.06 -1.74
CA ASN A 216 -15.77 -17.99 -2.68
C ASN A 216 -17.09 -17.58 -2.01
N ASN A 217 -17.05 -16.70 -1.00
CA ASN A 217 -18.25 -16.20 -0.34
C ASN A 217 -18.64 -14.82 -0.87
N THR A 218 -19.93 -14.58 -1.02
CA THR A 218 -20.50 -13.26 -1.35
C THR A 218 -21.41 -12.81 -0.23
N ALA A 219 -21.11 -11.68 0.41
CA ALA A 219 -21.89 -11.09 1.48
C ALA A 219 -22.20 -9.62 1.15
N TYR A 220 -23.48 -9.28 0.97
CA TYR A 220 -23.93 -7.93 0.67
C TYR A 220 -24.99 -7.49 1.68
N GLY A 221 -24.66 -6.53 2.54
CA GLY A 221 -25.57 -5.97 3.54
C GLY A 221 -24.93 -5.81 4.93
N TYR A 222 -25.57 -5.01 5.78
CA TYR A 222 -25.17 -4.85 7.18
C TYR A 222 -25.14 -6.21 7.88
N ARG A 223 -23.96 -6.60 8.38
CA ARG A 223 -23.73 -7.87 9.08
C ARG A 223 -24.18 -9.13 8.32
N SER A 224 -24.20 -9.09 6.99
CA SER A 224 -24.39 -10.29 6.17
C SER A 224 -23.22 -11.26 6.40
N MET A 225 -23.49 -12.54 6.67
CA MET A 225 -22.50 -13.57 7.00
C MET A 225 -21.53 -13.20 8.14
N TYR A 226 -22.00 -12.45 9.15
CA TYR A 226 -21.14 -11.90 10.20
C TYR A 226 -20.23 -12.94 10.88
N SER A 227 -20.74 -14.14 11.16
CA SER A 227 -20.06 -15.18 11.94
C SER A 227 -19.36 -16.25 11.10
N SER A 228 -19.36 -16.15 9.76
CA SER A 228 -18.78 -17.19 8.89
C SER A 228 -17.28 -17.24 9.07
N ILE A 229 -16.73 -18.39 9.44
CA ILE A 229 -15.31 -18.57 9.76
C ILE A 229 -14.57 -19.22 8.57
N SER A 230 -15.06 -20.36 8.10
CA SER A 230 -14.37 -21.18 7.10
C SER A 230 -15.26 -21.82 6.03
N GLY A 231 -16.59 -21.62 6.10
CA GLY A 231 -17.53 -22.19 5.14
C GLY A 231 -17.35 -21.59 3.73
N PRO A 232 -17.11 -22.39 2.68
CA PRO A 232 -16.97 -21.86 1.32
C PRO A 232 -18.29 -21.78 0.55
N GLY A 233 -18.30 -20.97 -0.51
CA GLY A 233 -19.34 -21.01 -1.54
C GLY A 233 -20.70 -20.48 -1.11
N ASN A 234 -20.78 -19.67 -0.06
CA ASN A 234 -22.04 -19.10 0.40
C ASN A 234 -22.34 -17.76 -0.28
N THR A 235 -23.62 -17.51 -0.57
CA THR A 235 -24.11 -16.22 -1.06
C THR A 235 -25.16 -15.69 -0.10
N ALA A 236 -24.94 -14.51 0.46
CA ALA A 236 -25.83 -13.84 1.38
C ALA A 236 -26.04 -12.39 0.94
N ILE A 237 -27.29 -12.05 0.61
CA ILE A 237 -27.69 -10.72 0.16
C ILE A 237 -28.85 -10.28 1.05
N GLY A 238 -28.64 -9.20 1.81
CA GLY A 238 -29.62 -8.70 2.77
C GLY A 238 -28.99 -8.36 4.11
N VAL A 239 -29.73 -7.57 4.89
CA VAL A 239 -29.33 -7.24 6.26
C VAL A 239 -29.42 -8.50 7.12
N GLN A 240 -28.31 -8.86 7.77
CA GLN A 240 -28.19 -10.04 8.64
C GLN A 240 -28.56 -11.38 7.97
N SER A 241 -28.51 -11.49 6.65
CA SER A 241 -28.63 -12.80 5.99
C SER A 241 -27.43 -13.68 6.37
N MET A 242 -27.71 -14.95 6.70
CA MET A 242 -26.72 -15.93 7.17
C MET A 242 -25.87 -15.47 8.36
N PHE A 243 -26.41 -14.65 9.25
CA PHE A 243 -25.66 -14.04 10.35
C PHE A 243 -24.86 -15.04 11.21
N SER A 244 -25.44 -16.21 11.48
CA SER A 244 -24.88 -17.21 12.41
C SER A 244 -24.14 -18.36 11.73
N ASN A 245 -24.01 -18.37 10.40
CA ASN A 245 -23.27 -19.43 9.72
C ASN A 245 -21.80 -19.36 10.15
N THR A 246 -21.24 -20.44 10.66
CA THR A 246 -19.83 -20.55 11.06
C THR A 246 -19.03 -21.38 10.07
N THR A 247 -19.50 -22.58 9.71
CA THR A 247 -18.79 -23.52 8.82
C THR A 247 -19.65 -24.09 7.70
N GLY A 248 -20.94 -23.75 7.64
CA GLY A 248 -21.84 -24.19 6.59
C GLY A 248 -21.40 -23.70 5.21
N ALA A 249 -21.64 -24.50 4.18
CA ALA A 249 -21.13 -24.25 2.83
C ALA A 249 -22.23 -24.32 1.77
N ASN A 250 -21.99 -23.68 0.62
CA ASN A 250 -22.87 -23.74 -0.55
C ASN A 250 -24.32 -23.30 -0.30
N ASN A 251 -24.55 -22.42 0.68
CA ASN A 251 -25.90 -21.90 0.94
C ASN A 251 -26.15 -20.57 0.20
N THR A 252 -27.40 -20.32 -0.16
CA THR A 252 -27.87 -19.05 -0.72
C THR A 252 -28.93 -18.45 0.20
N ALA A 253 -28.75 -17.20 0.60
CA ALA A 253 -29.71 -16.44 1.40
C ALA A 253 -29.98 -15.08 0.76
N ASN A 254 -31.22 -14.80 0.40
CA ASN A 254 -31.63 -13.52 -0.18
C ASN A 254 -32.80 -12.92 0.60
N GLY A 255 -32.53 -11.87 1.37
CA GLY A 255 -33.52 -11.15 2.15
C GLY A 255 -33.05 -10.80 3.55
N TYR A 256 -33.83 -9.94 4.22
CA TYR A 256 -33.62 -9.60 5.62
C TYR A 256 -33.67 -10.88 6.48
N GLN A 257 -32.59 -11.18 7.20
CA GLN A 257 -32.48 -12.33 8.09
C GLN A 257 -32.73 -13.72 7.44
N SER A 258 -32.61 -13.83 6.11
CA SER A 258 -32.67 -15.15 5.46
C SER A 258 -31.54 -16.06 5.98
N LEU A 259 -31.87 -17.30 6.35
CA LEU A 259 -30.98 -18.27 7.00
C LEU A 259 -30.24 -17.73 8.25
N TYR A 260 -30.83 -16.79 8.99
CA TYR A 260 -30.16 -16.10 10.12
C TYR A 260 -29.49 -17.05 11.14
N SER A 261 -30.18 -18.13 11.52
CA SER A 261 -29.73 -19.08 12.54
C SER A 261 -29.03 -20.31 11.97
N ASN A 262 -28.82 -20.39 10.65
CA ASN A 262 -28.09 -21.51 10.06
C ASN A 262 -26.63 -21.44 10.51
N THR A 263 -26.14 -22.43 11.25
CA THR A 263 -24.76 -22.47 11.77
C THR A 263 -23.83 -23.31 10.89
N THR A 264 -24.24 -24.53 10.52
CA THR A 264 -23.41 -25.52 9.80
C THR A 264 -24.09 -26.15 8.59
N GLY A 265 -25.27 -25.65 8.20
CA GLY A 265 -26.05 -26.22 7.10
C GLY A 265 -25.33 -26.15 5.75
N TYR A 266 -25.64 -27.10 4.88
CA TYR A 266 -25.04 -27.26 3.55
C TYR A 266 -26.13 -27.22 2.47
N SER A 267 -25.89 -26.51 1.36
CA SER A 267 -26.80 -26.46 0.20
C SER A 267 -28.24 -26.01 0.49
N ASN A 268 -28.42 -25.06 1.42
CA ASN A 268 -29.73 -24.45 1.67
C ASN A 268 -29.97 -23.25 0.74
N SER A 269 -31.22 -22.96 0.40
CA SER A 269 -31.64 -21.74 -0.29
C SER A 269 -32.84 -21.13 0.42
N ALA A 270 -32.77 -19.85 0.78
CA ALA A 270 -33.92 -19.12 1.36
C ALA A 270 -33.93 -17.63 1.01
#